data_AF-A0A1I2JHC7-F1
#
_entry.id   AF-A0A1I2JHC7-F1
#
_cell.length_a   1.000
_cell.length_b   1.000
_cell.length_c   1.000
_cell.angle_alpha   90.00
_cell.angle_beta   90.00
_cell.angle_gamma   90.00
#
_symmetry.space_group_name_H-M   'P 1'
#
loop_
_entity.id
_entity.type
_entity.pdbx_description
1 polymer ?
#
loop_
_entity_poly.entity_id
_entity_poly.type
_entity_poly.pdbx_seq_one_letter_code
_entity_poly.pdbx_strand_id
1 'polypeptide(L)' 'MADLPALPDGLTARPLAADDVADAAALLAAAEELDDTGEHWNADDLAEWWVNDLVDLRRDSLAVRTPSGRRTARSPAGPR' A
#
# COMPACT_ATOMS: atom_id res chain seq x y z
N MET A 1 -4.91 -16.80 7.55
CA MET A 1 -4.09 -15.57 7.45
C MET A 1 -2.81 -15.99 6.73
N ALA A 2 -2.48 -15.38 5.60
CA ALA A 2 -1.23 -15.71 4.91
C ALA A 2 -0.04 -15.32 5.79
N ASP A 3 1.04 -16.09 5.75
CA ASP A 3 2.27 -15.71 6.44
C ASP A 3 2.81 -14.41 5.83
N LEU A 4 3.12 -13.46 6.69
CA LEU A 4 3.72 -12.20 6.28
C LEU A 4 5.16 -12.47 5.80
N PRO A 5 5.64 -11.73 4.80
CA PRO A 5 7.02 -11.86 4.35
C PRO A 5 7.99 -11.51 5.48
N ALA A 6 9.13 -12.20 5.51
CA ALA A 6 10.25 -11.76 6.34
C ALA A 6 10.73 -10.39 5.84
N LEU A 7 10.87 -9.44 6.77
CA LEU A 7 11.31 -8.08 6.47
C LEU A 7 12.68 -7.80 7.10
N PRO A 8 13.46 -6.88 6.51
CA PRO A 8 14.63 -6.30 7.16
C PRO A 8 14.31 -5.71 8.54
N ASP A 9 15.30 -5.69 9.41
CA ASP A 9 15.17 -5.15 10.76
C ASP A 9 14.64 -3.71 10.76
N GLY A 10 13.74 -3.43 11.71
CA GLY A 10 13.09 -2.12 11.83
C GLY A 10 11.89 -1.93 10.90
N LEU A 11 11.57 -2.87 10.02
CA LEU A 11 10.34 -2.84 9.22
C LEU A 11 9.28 -3.78 9.79
N THR A 12 8.03 -3.31 9.81
CA THR A 12 6.86 -4.12 10.17
C THR A 12 5.87 -4.14 9.02
N ALA A 13 5.26 -5.30 8.76
CA ALA A 13 4.14 -5.43 7.83
C ALA A 13 2.85 -5.74 8.58
N ARG A 14 1.74 -5.26 8.03
CA ARG A 14 0.40 -5.74 8.34
C ARG A 14 -0.48 -5.65 7.10
N PRO A 15 -1.60 -6.37 7.03
CA PRO A 15 -2.61 -6.14 6.00
C PRO A 15 -2.97 -4.66 5.87
N LEU A 16 -3.14 -4.18 4.64
CA LEU A 16 -3.61 -2.82 4.36
C LEU A 16 -5.09 -2.70 4.78
N ALA A 17 -5.47 -1.53 5.29
CA ALA A 17 -6.85 -1.18 5.63
C ALA A 17 -7.29 0.08 4.89
N ALA A 18 -8.60 0.32 4.81
CA ALA A 18 -9.16 1.51 4.18
C ALA A 18 -8.59 2.82 4.76
N ASP A 19 -8.32 2.85 6.07
CA ASP A 19 -7.73 4.01 6.75
C ASP A 19 -6.30 4.33 6.29
N ASP A 20 -5.61 3.41 5.60
CA ASP A 20 -4.26 3.63 5.08
C ASP A 20 -4.25 4.38 3.74
N VAL A 21 -5.41 4.64 3.13
CA VAL A 21 -5.50 5.23 1.78
C VAL A 21 -4.80 6.59 1.69
N ALA A 22 -4.93 7.44 2.72
CA ALA A 22 -4.23 8.73 2.76
C ALA A 22 -2.70 8.57 2.82
N ASP A 23 -2.22 7.63 3.63
CA ASP A 23 -0.79 7.32 3.73
C ASP A 23 -0.24 6.76 2.41
N ALA A 24 -1.04 5.96 1.71
CA ALA A 24 -0.70 5.37 0.42
C ALA A 24 -0.64 6.43 -0.69
N ALA A 25 -1.62 7.34 -0.78
CA ALA A 25 -1.60 8.46 -1.72
C ALA A 25 -0.36 9.34 -1.51
N ALA A 26 -0.04 9.66 -0.25
CA ALA A 26 1.15 10.44 0.08
C ALA A 26 2.46 9.71 -0.25
N LEU A 27 2.46 8.38 -0.29
CA LEU A 27 3.62 7.61 -0.73
C LEU A 27 3.75 7.60 -2.26
N LEU A 28 2.65 7.39 -2.98
CA LEU A 28 2.65 7.40 -4.45
C LEU A 28 3.10 8.77 -4.99
N ALA A 29 2.60 9.85 -4.40
CA ALA A 29 3.05 11.21 -4.76
C ALA A 29 4.56 11.40 -4.53
N ALA A 30 5.11 10.87 -3.44
CA ALA A 30 6.55 10.95 -3.17
C ALA A 30 7.40 10.03 -4.07
N ALA A 31 6.82 8.93 -4.57
CA ALA A 31 7.47 8.05 -5.53
C ALA A 31 7.53 8.71 -6.92
N GLU A 32 6.45 9.38 -7.33
CA GLU A 32 6.35 10.10 -8.59
C GLU A 32 7.44 11.17 -8.77
N GLU A 33 7.85 11.84 -7.69
CA GLU A 33 8.99 12.77 -7.72
C GLU A 33 10.32 12.11 -8.16
N LEU A 34 10.40 10.77 -8.09
CA LEU A 34 11.60 10.00 -8.39
C LEU A 34 11.48 9.16 -9.68
N ASP A 35 10.29 8.67 -10.01
CA ASP A 35 10.08 7.77 -11.14
C ASP A 35 9.36 8.41 -12.35
N ASP A 36 8.71 9.58 -12.18
CA ASP A 36 8.09 10.39 -13.24
C ASP A 36 7.21 9.55 -14.19
N THR A 37 6.41 8.66 -13.61
CA THR A 37 5.54 7.75 -14.37
C THR A 37 4.28 8.43 -14.88
N GLY A 38 3.97 9.62 -14.35
CA GLY A 38 2.73 10.35 -14.59
C GLY A 38 1.54 9.83 -13.77
N GLU A 39 1.72 8.79 -12.94
CA GLU A 39 0.64 8.15 -12.18
C GLU A 39 0.82 8.34 -10.67
N HIS A 40 0.10 9.31 -10.11
CA HIS A 40 -0.11 9.41 -8.67
C HIS A 40 -1.59 9.66 -8.38
N TRP A 41 -2.20 8.72 -7.67
CA TRP A 41 -3.61 8.78 -7.29
C TRP A 41 -3.76 9.49 -5.96
N ASN A 42 -4.75 10.38 -5.87
CA ASN A 42 -5.08 11.02 -4.61
C ASN A 42 -5.85 10.03 -3.70
N ALA A 43 -6.12 10.44 -2.45
CA ALA A 43 -6.79 9.59 -1.48
C ALA A 43 -8.23 9.22 -1.88
N ASP A 44 -8.97 10.12 -2.52
CA ASP A 44 -10.34 9.85 -2.96
C ASP A 44 -10.35 8.85 -4.12
N ASP A 45 -9.43 9.01 -5.08
CA ASP A 45 -9.24 8.04 -6.17
C ASP A 45 -8.94 6.65 -5.59
N LEU A 46 -7.93 6.56 -4.72
CA LEU A 46 -7.56 5.29 -4.11
C LEU A 46 -8.71 4.67 -3.29
N ALA A 47 -9.51 5.48 -2.59
CA ALA A 47 -10.66 4.99 -1.85
C ALA A 47 -11.72 4.38 -2.79
N GLU A 48 -12.00 5.03 -3.92
CA GLU A 48 -12.92 4.51 -4.95
C GLU A 48 -12.45 3.14 -5.49
N TRP A 49 -11.17 3.02 -5.83
CA TRP A 49 -10.64 1.82 -6.48
C TRP A 49 -10.28 0.68 -5.52
N TRP A 50 -9.96 0.98 -4.26
CA TRP A 50 -9.51 -0.03 -3.29
C TRP A 50 -10.56 -0.41 -2.27
N VAL A 51 -11.46 0.50 -1.91
CA VAL A 51 -12.48 0.27 -0.87
C VAL A 51 -13.80 -0.09 -1.54
N ASN A 52 -13.79 -1.22 -2.23
CA ASN A 52 -14.96 -1.78 -2.90
C ASN A 52 -14.98 -3.31 -2.80
N ASP A 53 -16.07 -3.92 -3.26
CA ASP A 53 -16.30 -5.36 -3.13
C ASP A 53 -15.42 -6.22 -4.06
N LEU A 54 -14.66 -5.62 -4.96
CA LEU A 54 -13.79 -6.32 -5.92
C LEU A 54 -12.36 -6.50 -5.41
N VAL A 55 -11.95 -5.74 -4.38
CA VAL A 55 -10.58 -5.75 -3.85
C VAL A 55 -10.59 -6.18 -2.39
N ASP A 56 -9.92 -7.29 -2.06
CA ASP A 56 -9.71 -7.68 -0.67
C ASP A 56 -8.37 -7.12 -0.17
N LEU A 57 -8.39 -5.88 0.31
CA LEU A 57 -7.20 -5.20 0.84
C LEU A 57 -6.46 -5.99 1.91
N ARG A 58 -7.17 -6.80 2.70
CA ARG A 58 -6.54 -7.58 3.77
C ARG A 58 -5.75 -8.77 3.24
N ARG A 59 -6.11 -9.25 2.05
CA ARG A 59 -5.49 -10.41 1.40
C ARG A 59 -4.47 -9.99 0.35
N ASP A 60 -4.76 -8.93 -0.40
CA ASP A 60 -4.05 -8.57 -1.62
C ASP A 60 -3.05 -7.43 -1.41
N SER A 61 -2.92 -6.90 -0.20
CA SER A 61 -2.08 -5.74 0.08
C SER A 61 -1.52 -5.73 1.49
N LEU A 62 -0.32 -5.17 1.64
CA LEU A 62 0.36 -4.99 2.93
C LEU A 62 0.76 -3.52 3.12
N ALA A 63 0.52 -3.00 4.31
CA ALA A 63 1.16 -1.79 4.79
C ALA A 63 2.51 -2.18 5.41
N VAL A 64 3.61 -1.73 4.83
CA VAL A 64 4.92 -1.79 5.47
C VAL A 64 5.16 -0.48 6.22
N ARG A 65 5.87 -0.49 7.34
CA ARG A 65 6.10 0.70 8.16
C ARG A 65 7.50 0.65 8.76
N THR A 66 8.18 1.79 8.75
CA THR A 66 9.38 2.04 9.55
C THR A 66 8.98 2.36 11.01
N PRO A 67 9.92 2.33 11.98
CA PRO A 67 9.62 2.59 13.39
C PRO A 67 9.19 4.04 13.63
N SER A 68 9.66 4.96 12.78
CA SER A 68 9.27 6.38 12.75
C SER A 68 7.91 6.64 12.08
N GLY A 69 7.26 5.60 11.53
CA GLY A 69 5.96 5.69 10.89
C GLY A 69 5.99 6.29 9.48
N ARG A 70 6.34 5.49 8.46
CA ARG A 70 5.66 5.41 7.13
C ARG A 70 6.42 4.51 6.13
N ARG A 71 5.67 3.68 5.37
CA ARG A 71 5.88 3.30 3.95
C ARG A 71 5.04 2.08 3.49
N THR A 72 3.80 2.29 3.04
CA THR A 72 2.92 1.24 2.48
C THR A 72 3.51 0.57 1.23
N ALA A 73 3.47 -0.75 1.07
CA ALA A 73 3.99 -1.42 -0.14
C ALA A 73 2.97 -2.43 -0.67
N ARG A 74 2.39 -2.15 -1.82
CA ARG A 74 1.49 -3.09 -2.52
C ARG A 74 2.32 -4.03 -3.39
N SER A 75 2.15 -5.34 -3.22
CA SER A 75 2.52 -6.31 -4.24
C SER A 75 1.23 -6.83 -4.85
N PRO A 76 0.94 -6.59 -6.15
CA PRO A 76 -0.14 -7.30 -6.79
C PRO A 76 0.29 -8.77 -6.87
N ALA A 77 -0.48 -9.66 -6.25
CA ALA A 77 -0.39 -11.07 -6.61
C ALA A 77 -0.69 -11.16 -8.11
N GLY A 78 0.34 -11.42 -8.92
CA GLY A 78 0.18 -11.68 -10.35
C GLY A 78 -0.82 -12.82 -10.58
N PRO A 79 -1.55 -12.82 -11.71
CA PRO A 79 -2.50 -13.88 -11.99
C PRO A 79 -1.78 -15.23 -12.03
N ARG A 80 -2.45 -16.27 -11.53
CA ARG A 80 -2.08 -17.66 -11.83
C ARG A 80 -2.34 -17.98 -13.28
#